data_AF-A0A0G4KKY5-F1
#
_entry.id   AF-A0A0G4KKY5-F1
#
_cell.length_a   1.000
_cell.length_b   1.000
_cell.length_c   1.000
_cell.angle_alpha   90.00
_cell.angle_beta   90.00
_cell.angle_gamma   90.00
#
_symmetry.space_group_name_H-M   'P 1'
#
loop_
_entity.id
_entity.type
_entity.pdbx_description
1 polymer ?
#
loop_
_entity_poly.entity_id
_entity_poly.type
_entity_poly.pdbx_seq_one_letter_code
_entity_poly.pdbx_strand_id
1 'polypeptide(L)'
;MVQMYRVIHSHHADPGTTERFLEDESFRRVIWLLYILDCLLTSHPGRQPALSGADTIDVSLPCTDMNFAFGNAVFVQTLSLTDPPRLPPGAHVDNIGEFGHIVMATRIWRDVIQMLMSTSTETFSDATCSQIMGAIDDLRRSLPMQYADKPGQVNLHITMGSGFTYAMLHCMLHCSSIFINRRRLLQYVTAHDFNIETWRVTPQCHELIDRLFTSCHSTIAMLTALETGFEKEANLCFPI
;
A
#
# COMPACT_ATOMS: atom_id res chain seq x y z
N MET A 1 6.56 19.07 -8.81
CA MET A 1 6.96 17.73 -9.31
C MET A 1 6.13 17.31 -10.53
N VAL A 2 4.80 17.35 -10.50
CA VAL A 2 3.96 17.12 -11.70
C VAL A 2 4.18 18.15 -12.82
N GLN A 3 4.57 19.38 -12.46
CA GLN A 3 5.03 20.36 -13.45
C GLN A 3 6.32 19.92 -14.17
N MET A 4 7.23 19.19 -13.50
CA MET A 4 8.40 18.58 -14.17
C MET A 4 7.97 17.42 -15.07
N TYR A 5 7.01 16.59 -14.66
CA TYR A 5 6.40 15.58 -15.54
C TYR A 5 5.85 16.20 -16.83
N ARG A 6 5.07 17.29 -16.71
CA ARG A 6 4.53 18.03 -17.85
C ARG A 6 5.61 18.70 -18.70
N VAL A 7 6.66 19.27 -18.10
CA VAL A 7 7.76 19.95 -18.79
C VAL A 7 8.68 18.97 -19.52
N ILE A 8 8.96 17.80 -18.95
CA ILE A 8 9.73 16.73 -19.62
C ILE A 8 8.91 16.17 -20.79
N HIS A 9 7.61 15.95 -20.59
CA HIS A 9 6.77 15.31 -21.60
C HIS A 9 6.21 16.27 -22.66
N SER A 10 6.35 17.61 -22.50
CA SER A 10 5.95 18.58 -23.53
C SER A 10 6.93 18.67 -24.70
N HIS A 11 8.15 18.14 -24.57
CA HIS A 11 9.22 18.28 -25.57
C HIS A 11 9.50 17.01 -26.40
N HIS A 12 8.87 15.88 -26.11
CA HIS A 12 9.14 14.61 -26.81
C HIS A 12 7.86 14.07 -27.45
N ALA A 13 7.73 14.29 -28.76
CA ALA A 13 6.50 14.07 -29.52
C ALA A 13 6.53 12.82 -30.41
N ASP A 14 7.25 11.75 -30.04
CA ASP A 14 7.21 10.49 -30.79
C ASP A 14 6.73 9.29 -29.94
N PRO A 15 5.44 8.92 -30.00
CA PRO A 15 4.87 7.80 -29.26
C PRO A 15 5.16 6.50 -30.01
N GLY A 16 6.19 5.73 -29.62
CA GLY A 16 6.38 4.42 -30.25
C GLY A 16 7.65 3.64 -29.96
N THR A 17 8.64 4.18 -29.23
CA THR A 17 9.88 3.45 -28.94
C THR A 17 9.85 2.81 -27.56
N THR A 18 10.38 1.59 -27.48
CA THR A 18 10.61 0.85 -26.21
C THR A 18 11.37 1.71 -25.20
N GLU A 19 12.40 2.43 -25.64
CA GLU A 19 13.22 3.32 -24.80
C GLU A 19 12.38 4.40 -24.10
N ARG A 20 11.48 5.05 -24.84
CA ARG A 20 10.59 6.06 -24.26
C ARG A 20 9.64 5.46 -23.22
N PHE A 21 9.09 4.29 -23.49
CA PHE A 21 8.24 3.62 -22.49
C PHE A 21 9.02 3.32 -21.21
N LEU A 22 10.26 2.85 -21.32
CA LEU A 22 11.13 2.59 -20.17
C LEU A 22 11.42 3.86 -19.38
N GLU A 23 11.71 4.98 -20.05
CA GLU A 23 11.91 6.28 -19.39
C GLU A 23 10.66 6.76 -18.65
N ASP A 24 9.51 6.71 -19.32
CA ASP A 24 8.21 7.13 -18.77
C ASP A 24 7.82 6.25 -17.56
N GLU A 25 8.02 4.93 -17.66
CA GLU A 25 7.77 3.98 -16.56
C GLU A 25 8.74 4.17 -15.39
N SER A 26 10.03 4.38 -15.66
CA SER A 26 11.04 4.65 -14.61
C SER A 26 10.66 5.91 -13.83
N PHE A 27 10.27 6.97 -14.52
CA PHE A 27 9.84 8.20 -13.89
C PHE A 27 8.54 8.02 -13.09
N ARG A 28 7.57 7.27 -13.63
CA ARG A 28 6.33 6.91 -12.91
C ARG A 28 6.65 6.14 -11.62
N ARG A 29 7.57 5.18 -11.66
CA ARG A 29 8.03 4.45 -10.46
C ARG A 29 8.68 5.39 -9.44
N VAL A 30 9.49 6.35 -9.87
CA VAL A 30 10.08 7.37 -8.99
C VAL A 30 9.01 8.24 -8.32
N ILE A 31 7.98 8.70 -9.06
CA ILE A 31 6.86 9.45 -8.46
C ILE A 31 6.20 8.63 -7.35
N TRP A 32 5.92 7.36 -7.62
CA TRP A 32 5.25 6.49 -6.65
C TRP A 32 6.12 6.14 -5.45
N LEU A 33 7.43 6.03 -5.64
CA LEU A 33 8.38 5.90 -4.53
C LEU A 33 8.36 7.16 -3.64
N LEU A 34 8.37 8.35 -4.23
CA LEU A 34 8.26 9.59 -3.49
C LEU A 34 6.93 9.71 -2.75
N TYR A 35 5.84 9.23 -3.36
CA TYR A 35 4.54 9.12 -2.70
C TYR A 35 4.58 8.21 -1.49
N ILE A 36 5.16 7.01 -1.62
CA ILE A 36 5.32 6.06 -0.51
C ILE A 36 6.12 6.70 0.63
N LEU A 37 7.27 7.31 0.32
CA LEU A 37 8.11 8.00 1.30
C LEU A 37 7.35 9.14 1.98
N ASP A 38 6.59 9.93 1.23
CA ASP A 38 5.78 11.00 1.78
C ASP A 38 4.71 10.46 2.74
N CYS A 39 4.03 9.36 2.41
CA CYS A 39 3.08 8.69 3.30
C CYS A 39 3.74 8.23 4.60
N LEU A 40 4.90 7.59 4.52
CA LEU A 40 5.60 7.07 5.69
C LEU A 40 6.10 8.21 6.58
N LEU A 41 6.69 9.25 6.00
CA LEU A 41 7.26 10.38 6.73
C LEU A 41 6.19 11.31 7.34
N THR A 42 5.02 11.43 6.72
CA THR A 42 3.87 12.19 7.28
C THR A 42 3.18 11.53 8.47
N SER A 43 3.66 10.37 8.92
CA SER A 43 3.14 9.70 10.13
C SER A 43 3.47 10.42 11.45
N HIS A 44 4.10 11.60 11.39
CA HIS A 44 4.48 12.38 12.57
C HIS A 44 3.71 13.72 12.66
N PRO A 45 3.25 14.12 13.86
CA PRO A 45 2.64 15.43 14.06
C PRO A 45 3.54 16.57 13.55
N GLY A 46 2.97 17.47 12.75
CA GLY A 46 3.66 18.68 12.26
C GLY A 46 4.28 18.55 10.86
N ARG A 47 4.35 17.36 10.25
CA ARG A 47 4.74 17.21 8.84
C ARG A 47 3.51 17.09 7.95
N GLN A 48 3.26 18.12 7.15
CA GLN A 48 2.19 18.09 6.15
C GLN A 48 2.60 17.25 4.94
N PRO A 49 1.64 16.60 4.25
CA PRO A 49 1.90 15.91 2.98
C PRO A 49 2.55 16.83 1.96
N ALA A 50 3.66 16.38 1.37
CA ALA A 50 4.31 17.10 0.28
C ALA A 50 3.59 16.88 -1.06
N LEU A 51 2.96 15.71 -1.24
CA LEU A 51 2.16 15.39 -2.42
C LEU A 51 0.68 15.43 -2.09
N SER A 52 -0.06 16.24 -2.84
CA SER A 52 -1.53 16.35 -2.74
C SER A 52 -2.22 15.29 -3.59
N GLY A 53 -3.54 15.11 -3.39
CA GLY A 53 -4.34 14.25 -4.26
C GLY A 53 -4.32 14.70 -5.72
N ALA A 54 -4.28 16.02 -5.96
CA ALA A 54 -4.20 16.57 -7.31
C ALA A 54 -2.87 16.22 -8.02
N ASP A 55 -1.81 15.92 -7.26
CA ASP A 55 -0.52 15.52 -7.83
C ASP A 55 -0.51 14.05 -8.31
N THR A 56 -1.47 13.23 -7.86
CA THR A 56 -1.44 11.77 -8.07
C THR A 56 -2.67 11.22 -8.80
N ILE A 57 -3.76 11.98 -8.89
CA ILE A 57 -5.06 11.52 -9.41
C ILE A 57 -5.00 10.98 -10.85
N ASP A 58 -4.19 11.62 -11.71
CA ASP A 58 -4.08 11.27 -13.13
C ASP A 58 -2.88 10.35 -13.45
N VAL A 59 -2.14 9.93 -12.43
CA VAL A 59 -0.94 9.10 -12.59
C VAL A 59 -1.37 7.63 -12.55
N SER A 60 -1.05 6.87 -13.61
CA SER A 60 -1.22 5.40 -13.62
C SER A 60 -0.36 4.75 -12.55
N LEU A 61 -0.81 3.64 -12.00
CA LEU A 61 0.03 2.76 -11.18
C LEU A 61 1.13 2.12 -12.06
N PRO A 62 2.26 1.70 -11.46
CA PRO A 62 3.32 0.97 -12.15
C PRO A 62 2.83 -0.32 -12.80
N CYS A 63 3.41 -0.65 -13.95
CA CYS A 63 3.16 -1.92 -14.62
C CYS A 63 3.94 -3.06 -13.97
N THR A 64 3.70 -4.30 -14.42
CA THR A 64 4.44 -5.47 -13.95
C THR A 64 5.93 -5.34 -14.26
N ASP A 65 6.79 -5.93 -13.40
CA ASP A 65 8.24 -5.90 -13.63
C ASP A 65 8.64 -6.61 -14.93
N MET A 66 7.84 -7.58 -15.39
CA MET A 66 8.02 -8.20 -16.70
C MET A 66 7.80 -7.19 -17.83
N ASN A 67 6.69 -6.45 -17.82
CA ASN A 67 6.43 -5.44 -18.84
C ASN A 67 7.48 -4.33 -18.82
N PHE A 68 7.94 -3.91 -17.62
CA PHE A 68 9.03 -2.97 -17.49
C PHE A 68 10.35 -3.54 -18.03
N ALA A 69 10.78 -4.73 -17.61
CA ALA A 69 12.06 -5.32 -18.02
C ALA A 69 12.19 -5.56 -19.54
N PHE A 70 11.08 -5.91 -20.21
CA PHE A 70 11.05 -6.12 -21.66
C PHE A 70 10.62 -4.87 -22.46
N GLY A 71 10.28 -3.78 -21.77
CA GLY A 71 9.78 -2.55 -22.38
C GLY A 71 8.48 -2.75 -23.18
N ASN A 72 7.61 -3.64 -22.70
CA ASN A 72 6.28 -3.86 -23.26
C ASN A 72 5.37 -2.69 -22.87
N ALA A 73 5.13 -1.79 -23.83
CA ALA A 73 4.31 -0.62 -23.59
C ALA A 73 2.85 -1.00 -23.27
N VAL A 74 2.41 -0.70 -22.05
CA VAL A 74 1.06 -1.00 -21.55
C VAL A 74 0.47 0.19 -20.79
N PHE A 75 -0.87 0.21 -20.73
CA PHE A 75 -1.61 1.15 -19.89
C PHE A 75 -2.04 0.45 -18.60
N VAL A 76 -1.99 1.16 -17.48
CA VAL A 76 -2.39 0.65 -16.17
C VAL A 76 -3.33 1.66 -15.51
N GLN A 77 -4.26 1.17 -14.71
CA GLN A 77 -5.21 1.99 -13.97
C GLN A 77 -4.52 2.96 -13.01
N THR A 78 -5.20 4.05 -12.65
CA THR A 78 -4.75 5.02 -11.64
C THR A 78 -4.91 4.46 -10.22
N LEU A 79 -4.44 5.21 -9.21
CA LEU A 79 -4.64 4.86 -7.79
C LEU A 79 -6.13 4.71 -7.41
N SER A 80 -7.02 5.39 -8.12
CA SER A 80 -8.48 5.29 -7.93
C SER A 80 -9.10 4.09 -8.65
N LEU A 81 -8.28 3.21 -9.24
CA LEU A 81 -8.70 2.07 -10.06
C LEU A 81 -9.57 2.48 -11.26
N THR A 82 -9.32 3.67 -11.81
CA THR A 82 -9.95 4.15 -13.03
C THR A 82 -8.98 4.09 -14.20
N ASP A 83 -9.51 4.04 -15.41
CA ASP A 83 -8.70 4.14 -16.62
C ASP A 83 -7.93 5.47 -16.65
N PRO A 84 -6.68 5.46 -17.15
CA PRO A 84 -5.89 6.69 -17.21
C PRO A 84 -6.45 7.66 -18.25
N PRO A 85 -6.37 9.00 -18.02
CA PRO A 85 -6.98 10.00 -18.92
C PRO A 85 -6.49 9.97 -20.37
N ARG A 86 -5.32 9.37 -20.62
CA ARG A 86 -4.69 9.27 -21.95
C ARG A 86 -4.87 7.91 -22.62
N LEU A 87 -5.76 7.06 -22.11
CA LEU A 87 -6.05 5.76 -22.72
C LEU A 87 -6.67 5.96 -24.11
N PRO A 88 -6.05 5.42 -25.19
CA PRO A 88 -6.64 5.50 -26.52
C PRO A 88 -8.01 4.79 -26.59
N PRO A 89 -8.95 5.26 -27.43
CA PRO A 89 -10.23 4.59 -27.61
C PRO A 89 -10.03 3.12 -28.06
N GLY A 90 -10.63 2.18 -27.34
CA GLY A 90 -10.52 0.74 -27.62
C GLY A 90 -9.24 0.07 -27.11
N ALA A 91 -8.33 0.81 -26.45
CA ALA A 91 -7.22 0.20 -25.73
C ALA A 91 -7.71 -0.39 -24.39
N HIS A 92 -7.02 -1.43 -23.93
CA HIS A 92 -7.29 -2.08 -22.65
C HIS A 92 -6.19 -1.74 -21.64
N VAL A 93 -6.55 -1.68 -20.37
CA VAL A 93 -5.61 -1.61 -19.25
C VAL A 93 -5.09 -3.02 -18.95
N ASP A 94 -3.80 -3.13 -18.71
CA ASP A 94 -3.12 -4.34 -18.22
C ASP A 94 -3.09 -4.33 -16.67
N ASN A 95 -2.56 -5.41 -16.12
CA ASN A 95 -2.45 -5.67 -14.70
C ASN A 95 -1.52 -4.67 -14.00
N ILE A 96 -1.90 -4.33 -12.77
CA ILE A 96 -1.08 -3.55 -11.84
C ILE A 96 0.11 -4.41 -11.40
N GLY A 97 1.32 -3.82 -11.43
CA GLY A 97 2.52 -4.48 -10.94
C GLY A 97 2.56 -4.59 -9.41
N GLU A 98 3.45 -5.43 -8.88
CA GLU A 98 3.69 -5.59 -7.44
C GLU A 98 3.91 -4.24 -6.75
N PHE A 99 4.72 -3.37 -7.37
CA PHE A 99 4.99 -2.03 -6.85
C PHE A 99 3.72 -1.16 -6.78
N GLY A 100 2.80 -1.30 -7.74
CA GLY A 100 1.51 -0.61 -7.70
C GLY A 100 0.62 -1.08 -6.54
N HIS A 101 0.64 -2.36 -6.20
CA HIS A 101 -0.07 -2.86 -5.02
C HIS A 101 0.53 -2.31 -3.71
N ILE A 102 1.84 -2.11 -3.63
CA ILE A 102 2.48 -1.42 -2.49
C ILE A 102 2.01 0.03 -2.38
N VAL A 103 1.90 0.74 -3.50
CA VAL A 103 1.34 2.11 -3.51
C VAL A 103 -0.07 2.13 -2.93
N MET A 104 -0.93 1.19 -3.34
CA MET A 104 -2.30 1.09 -2.83
C MET A 104 -2.32 0.78 -1.32
N ALA A 105 -1.52 -0.17 -0.84
CA ALA A 105 -1.41 -0.46 0.58
C ALA A 105 -0.90 0.75 1.38
N THR A 106 0.03 1.50 0.80
CA THR A 106 0.58 2.71 1.42
C THR A 106 -0.43 3.85 1.44
N ARG A 107 -1.35 3.92 0.46
CA ARG A 107 -2.48 4.85 0.50
C ARG A 107 -3.41 4.56 1.68
N ILE A 108 -3.72 3.29 1.92
CA ILE A 108 -4.53 2.86 3.07
C ILE A 108 -3.81 3.23 4.38
N TRP A 109 -2.50 2.99 4.47
CA TRP A 109 -1.71 3.42 5.62
C TRP A 109 -1.84 4.93 5.88
N ARG A 110 -1.77 5.76 4.83
CA ARG A 110 -2.00 7.21 4.95
C ARG A 110 -3.39 7.53 5.50
N ASP A 111 -4.44 6.81 5.09
CA ASP A 111 -5.79 7.00 5.64
C ASP A 111 -5.87 6.66 7.12
N VAL A 112 -5.21 5.57 7.56
CA VAL A 112 -5.12 5.21 8.97
C VAL A 112 -4.43 6.32 9.76
N ILE A 113 -3.27 6.79 9.30
CA ILE A 113 -2.55 7.87 9.97
C ILE A 113 -3.38 9.14 10.03
N GLN A 114 -4.01 9.54 8.92
CA GLN A 114 -4.85 10.74 8.88
C GLN A 114 -5.99 10.64 9.88
N MET A 115 -6.70 9.51 9.92
CA MET A 115 -7.74 9.24 10.91
C MET A 115 -7.20 9.40 12.33
N LEU A 116 -6.07 8.75 12.66
CA LEU A 116 -5.50 8.81 14.01
C LEU A 116 -5.06 10.21 14.42
N MET A 117 -4.56 11.00 13.47
CA MET A 117 -4.09 12.36 13.71
C MET A 117 -5.23 13.38 13.78
N SER A 118 -6.36 13.13 13.11
CA SER A 118 -7.51 14.04 13.05
C SER A 118 -8.58 13.80 14.13
N THR A 119 -8.48 12.70 14.87
CA THR A 119 -9.60 12.20 15.68
C THR A 119 -9.25 12.12 17.17
N SER A 120 -9.97 12.87 18.01
CA SER A 120 -9.94 12.74 19.47
C SER A 120 -10.86 11.59 19.93
N THR A 121 -10.91 11.29 21.24
CA THR A 121 -11.88 10.34 21.79
C THR A 121 -13.32 10.75 21.48
N GLU A 122 -13.61 12.05 21.49
CA GLU A 122 -14.95 12.61 21.26
C GLU A 122 -15.37 12.62 19.79
N THR A 123 -14.42 12.81 18.85
CA THR A 123 -14.71 12.85 17.41
C THR A 123 -14.57 11.49 16.72
N PHE A 124 -14.42 10.43 17.49
CA PHE A 124 -14.22 9.09 16.96
C PHE A 124 -15.44 8.53 16.26
N SER A 125 -15.19 7.91 15.11
CA SER A 125 -16.20 7.27 14.27
C SER A 125 -15.79 5.83 14.00
N ASP A 126 -16.57 4.89 14.55
CA ASP A 126 -16.37 3.47 14.24
C ASP A 126 -16.67 3.16 12.77
N ALA A 127 -17.57 3.94 12.14
CA ALA A 127 -17.87 3.82 10.72
C ALA A 127 -16.63 4.09 9.85
N THR A 128 -15.80 5.08 10.22
CA THR A 128 -14.54 5.36 9.53
C THR A 128 -13.56 4.19 9.68
N CYS A 129 -13.44 3.61 10.88
CA CYS A 129 -12.63 2.41 11.08
C CYS A 129 -13.13 1.23 10.21
N SER A 130 -14.44 1.02 10.14
CA SER A 130 -15.05 -0.03 9.31
C SER A 130 -14.80 0.20 7.83
N GLN A 131 -14.87 1.44 7.36
CA GLN A 131 -14.57 1.80 5.97
C GLN A 131 -13.12 1.48 5.60
N ILE A 132 -12.16 1.86 6.44
CA ILE A 132 -10.73 1.61 6.16
C ILE A 132 -10.42 0.11 6.25
N MET A 133 -11.02 -0.62 7.22
CA MET A 133 -10.90 -2.08 7.27
C MET A 133 -11.47 -2.75 6.01
N GLY A 134 -12.61 -2.26 5.50
CA GLY A 134 -13.18 -2.71 4.24
C GLY A 134 -12.21 -2.52 3.06
N ALA A 135 -11.54 -1.37 2.99
CA ALA A 135 -10.53 -1.12 1.96
C ALA A 135 -9.31 -2.06 2.05
N ILE A 136 -8.89 -2.44 3.27
CA ILE A 136 -7.84 -3.46 3.47
C ILE A 136 -8.30 -4.79 2.88
N ASP A 137 -9.52 -5.22 3.19
CA ASP A 137 -10.05 -6.50 2.73
C ASP A 137 -10.34 -6.51 1.23
N ASP A 138 -10.78 -5.39 0.66
CA ASP A 138 -10.95 -5.21 -0.79
C ASP A 138 -9.60 -5.33 -1.51
N LEU A 139 -8.55 -4.68 -1.00
CA LEU A 139 -7.21 -4.80 -1.58
C LEU A 139 -6.69 -6.24 -1.47
N ARG A 140 -6.81 -6.89 -0.30
CA ARG A 140 -6.42 -8.31 -0.15
C ARG A 140 -7.13 -9.22 -1.14
N ARG A 141 -8.42 -8.99 -1.39
CA ARG A 141 -9.21 -9.78 -2.35
C ARG A 141 -8.87 -9.50 -3.80
N SER A 142 -8.37 -8.30 -4.13
CA SER A 142 -7.99 -7.93 -5.49
C SER A 142 -6.57 -8.36 -5.88
N LEU A 143 -5.75 -8.78 -4.91
CA LEU A 143 -4.38 -9.24 -5.18
C LEU A 143 -4.38 -10.50 -6.08
N PRO A 144 -3.55 -10.51 -7.14
CA PRO A 144 -3.22 -11.73 -7.87
C PRO A 144 -2.78 -12.87 -6.95
N MET A 145 -3.01 -14.11 -7.37
CA MET A 145 -2.74 -15.30 -6.54
C MET A 145 -1.29 -15.37 -6.05
N GLN A 146 -0.32 -14.90 -6.85
CA GLN A 146 1.09 -14.87 -6.42
C GLN A 146 1.34 -13.91 -5.25
N TYR A 147 0.54 -12.86 -5.07
CA TYR A 147 0.72 -11.86 -4.01
C TYR A 147 -0.21 -12.11 -2.82
N ALA A 148 -1.06 -13.13 -2.86
CA ALA A 148 -2.01 -13.43 -1.79
C ALA A 148 -1.29 -13.90 -0.51
N ASP A 149 -1.69 -13.34 0.64
CA ASP A 149 -1.11 -13.70 1.95
C ASP A 149 -1.48 -15.13 2.33
N LYS A 150 -0.57 -16.08 2.09
CA LYS A 150 -0.74 -17.50 2.45
C LYS A 150 0.49 -18.01 3.20
N PRO A 151 0.32 -18.98 4.12
CA PRO A 151 1.45 -19.60 4.82
C PRO A 151 2.51 -20.10 3.84
N GLY A 152 3.78 -19.74 4.10
CA GLY A 152 4.93 -20.15 3.29
C GLY A 152 5.18 -19.34 2.01
N GLN A 153 4.26 -18.48 1.57
CA GLN A 153 4.46 -17.64 0.36
C GLN A 153 5.65 -16.70 0.50
N VAL A 154 5.88 -16.13 1.68
CA VAL A 154 7.05 -15.27 1.95
C VAL A 154 8.37 -15.99 1.63
N ASN A 155 8.48 -17.29 1.92
CA ASN A 155 9.70 -18.07 1.63
C ASN A 155 9.91 -18.28 0.13
N LEU A 156 8.83 -18.40 -0.64
CA LEU A 156 8.91 -18.45 -2.11
C LEU A 156 9.41 -17.11 -2.67
N HIS A 157 8.86 -15.99 -2.18
CA HIS A 157 9.31 -14.66 -2.58
C HIS A 157 10.77 -14.38 -2.17
N ILE A 158 11.20 -14.84 -0.99
CA ILE A 158 12.62 -14.78 -0.60
C ILE A 158 13.50 -15.52 -1.61
N THR A 159 13.13 -16.75 -1.97
CA THR A 159 13.86 -17.56 -2.96
C THR A 159 13.91 -16.90 -4.33
N MET A 160 12.85 -16.16 -4.70
CA MET A 160 12.76 -15.40 -5.95
C MET A 160 13.42 -14.00 -5.89
N GLY A 161 13.97 -13.59 -4.74
CA GLY A 161 14.57 -12.27 -4.56
C GLY A 161 13.58 -11.11 -4.35
N SER A 162 12.27 -11.39 -4.25
CA SER A 162 11.20 -10.39 -4.03
C SER A 162 10.64 -10.40 -2.60
N GLY A 163 11.29 -11.10 -1.67
CA GLY A 163 10.85 -11.26 -0.28
C GLY A 163 10.51 -9.95 0.42
N PHE A 164 11.37 -8.93 0.29
CA PHE A 164 11.15 -7.63 0.93
C PHE A 164 9.95 -6.88 0.34
N THR A 165 9.77 -6.94 -0.98
CA THR A 165 8.65 -6.29 -1.68
C THR A 165 7.32 -6.92 -1.23
N TYR A 166 7.26 -8.26 -1.24
CA TYR A 166 6.11 -9.02 -0.73
C TYR A 166 5.82 -8.70 0.73
N ALA A 167 6.84 -8.73 1.59
CA ALA A 167 6.68 -8.44 3.02
C ALA A 167 6.27 -6.99 3.26
N MET A 168 6.77 -6.03 2.49
CA MET A 168 6.40 -4.61 2.60
C MET A 168 4.90 -4.42 2.35
N LEU A 169 4.36 -5.04 1.29
CA LEU A 169 2.94 -5.01 0.98
C LEU A 169 2.10 -5.48 2.18
N HIS A 170 2.37 -6.69 2.66
CA HIS A 170 1.55 -7.31 3.71
C HIS A 170 1.78 -6.67 5.08
N CYS A 171 3.01 -6.28 5.41
CA CYS A 171 3.30 -5.56 6.65
C CYS A 171 2.56 -4.22 6.69
N MET A 172 2.42 -3.49 5.56
CA MET A 172 1.62 -2.26 5.53
C MET A 172 0.14 -2.52 5.85
N LEU A 173 -0.43 -3.61 5.33
CA LEU A 173 -1.84 -3.98 5.59
C LEU A 173 -2.05 -4.46 7.03
N HIS A 174 -1.12 -5.27 7.56
CA HIS A 174 -1.17 -5.73 8.95
C HIS A 174 -0.95 -4.58 9.93
N CYS A 175 0.01 -3.69 9.69
CA CYS A 175 0.22 -2.48 10.49
C CYS A 175 -1.01 -1.56 10.48
N SER A 176 -1.61 -1.34 9.30
CA SER A 176 -2.89 -0.60 9.19
C SER A 176 -3.98 -1.24 10.05
N SER A 177 -4.14 -2.56 9.96
CA SER A 177 -5.12 -3.32 10.76
C SER A 177 -4.85 -3.21 12.27
N ILE A 178 -3.59 -3.30 12.69
CA ILE A 178 -3.19 -3.17 14.10
C ILE A 178 -3.56 -1.78 14.63
N PHE A 179 -3.22 -0.73 13.89
CA PHE A 179 -3.45 0.65 14.33
C PHE A 179 -4.94 0.99 14.43
N ILE A 180 -5.78 0.52 13.49
CA ILE A 180 -7.23 0.69 13.54
C ILE A 180 -7.81 -0.03 14.77
N ASN A 181 -7.48 -1.32 14.96
CA ASN A 181 -8.03 -2.11 16.07
C ASN A 181 -7.51 -1.63 17.43
N ARG A 182 -6.26 -1.16 17.52
CA ARG A 182 -5.73 -0.50 18.71
C ARG A 182 -6.51 0.78 19.03
N ARG A 183 -6.89 1.57 18.02
CA ARG A 183 -7.70 2.77 18.23
C ARG A 183 -9.12 2.42 18.71
N ARG A 184 -9.76 1.41 18.12
CA ARG A 184 -11.06 0.88 18.58
C ARG A 184 -11.00 0.41 20.03
N LEU A 185 -9.96 -0.37 20.37
CA LEU A 185 -9.76 -0.85 21.73
C LEU A 185 -9.65 0.30 22.71
N LEU A 186 -8.87 1.33 22.36
CA LEU A 186 -8.74 2.53 23.18
C LEU A 186 -10.10 3.17 23.49
N GLN A 187 -11.00 3.24 22.51
CA GLN A 187 -12.34 3.81 22.71
C GLN A 187 -13.17 3.04 23.72
N TYR A 188 -13.17 1.70 23.62
CA TYR A 188 -13.88 0.86 24.57
C TYR A 188 -13.34 1.03 25.99
N VAL A 189 -12.02 0.99 26.17
CA VAL A 189 -11.42 1.07 27.51
C VAL A 189 -11.48 2.46 28.14
N THR A 190 -11.68 3.51 27.33
CA THR A 190 -11.87 4.89 27.83
C THR A 190 -13.33 5.27 28.03
N ALA A 191 -14.29 4.40 27.68
CA ALA A 191 -15.70 4.64 27.91
C ALA A 191 -15.98 4.77 29.42
N HIS A 192 -16.87 5.70 29.80
CA HIS A 192 -17.13 6.00 31.22
C HIS A 192 -17.67 4.79 32.00
N ASP A 193 -18.40 3.91 31.32
CA ASP A 193 -19.03 2.71 31.83
C ASP A 193 -18.21 1.43 31.57
N PHE A 194 -16.94 1.57 31.17
CA PHE A 194 -16.10 0.42 30.87
C PHE A 194 -15.93 -0.51 32.08
N ASN A 195 -16.27 -1.79 31.88
CA ASN A 195 -16.02 -2.84 32.85
C ASN A 195 -15.39 -4.05 32.15
N ILE A 196 -14.16 -4.39 32.54
CA ILE A 196 -13.37 -5.47 31.92
C ILE A 196 -14.04 -6.84 31.97
N GLU A 197 -14.70 -7.18 33.08
CA GLU A 197 -15.34 -8.49 33.26
C GLU A 197 -16.53 -8.66 32.31
N THR A 198 -17.27 -7.57 32.06
CA THR A 198 -18.36 -7.56 31.07
C THR A 198 -17.84 -7.48 29.64
N TRP A 199 -16.78 -6.70 29.38
CA TRP A 199 -16.25 -6.50 28.03
C TRP A 199 -15.58 -7.76 27.49
N ARG A 200 -14.83 -8.49 28.32
CA ARG A 200 -14.08 -9.67 27.86
C ARG A 200 -14.96 -10.81 27.33
N VAL A 201 -16.23 -10.86 27.73
CA VAL A 201 -17.17 -11.88 27.25
C VAL A 201 -17.94 -11.45 26.00
N THR A 202 -17.74 -10.21 25.53
CA THR A 202 -18.40 -9.72 24.31
C THR A 202 -17.77 -10.31 23.05
N PRO A 203 -18.57 -10.62 22.01
CA PRO A 203 -18.04 -11.05 20.71
C PRO A 203 -17.06 -10.03 20.10
N GLN A 204 -17.32 -8.74 20.29
CA GLN A 204 -16.50 -7.65 19.76
C GLN A 204 -15.10 -7.64 20.36
N CYS A 205 -14.98 -7.93 21.67
CA CYS A 205 -13.68 -8.12 22.31
C CYS A 205 -12.90 -9.24 21.62
N HIS A 206 -13.51 -10.42 21.48
CA HIS A 206 -12.84 -11.56 20.85
C HIS A 206 -12.41 -11.27 19.41
N GLU A 207 -13.28 -10.69 18.59
CA GLU A 207 -12.97 -10.33 17.20
C GLU A 207 -11.80 -9.33 17.11
N LEU A 208 -11.81 -8.30 17.97
CA LEU A 208 -10.76 -7.29 17.97
C LEU A 208 -9.42 -7.89 18.37
N ILE A 209 -9.40 -8.66 19.46
CA ILE A 209 -8.21 -9.32 19.98
C ILE A 209 -7.66 -10.33 18.96
N ASP A 210 -8.52 -11.16 18.37
CA ASP A 210 -8.12 -12.12 17.35
C ASP A 210 -7.48 -11.45 16.13
N ARG A 211 -8.08 -10.36 15.62
CA ARG A 211 -7.51 -9.57 14.51
C ARG A 211 -6.16 -8.95 14.86
N LEU A 212 -6.01 -8.41 16.07
CA LEU A 212 -4.75 -7.85 16.55
C LEU A 212 -3.67 -8.93 16.60
N PHE A 213 -3.93 -10.05 17.28
CA PHE A 213 -2.97 -11.13 17.41
C PHE A 213 -2.61 -11.74 16.07
N THR A 214 -3.59 -11.99 15.20
CA THR A 214 -3.35 -12.49 13.85
C THR A 214 -2.44 -11.54 13.06
N SER A 215 -2.73 -10.24 13.06
CA SER A 215 -1.91 -9.26 12.32
C SER A 215 -0.48 -9.16 12.90
N CYS A 216 -0.34 -9.20 14.22
CA CYS A 216 0.97 -9.20 14.90
C CYS A 216 1.75 -10.47 14.57
N HIS A 217 1.13 -11.64 14.67
CA HIS A 217 1.76 -12.92 14.36
C HIS A 217 2.19 -13.00 12.90
N SER A 218 1.34 -12.59 11.95
CA SER A 218 1.70 -12.56 10.53
C SER A 218 2.88 -11.62 10.27
N THR A 219 2.88 -10.43 10.88
CA THR A 219 4.00 -9.48 10.76
C THR A 219 5.30 -10.08 11.30
N ILE A 220 5.27 -10.61 12.53
CA ILE A 220 6.46 -11.23 13.15
C ILE A 220 6.96 -12.40 12.31
N ALA A 221 6.06 -13.29 11.87
CA ALA A 221 6.42 -14.45 11.06
C ALA A 221 7.09 -14.05 9.74
N MET A 222 6.58 -13.03 9.04
CA MET A 222 7.20 -12.52 7.82
C MET A 222 8.57 -11.90 8.07
N LEU A 223 8.71 -11.07 9.11
CA LEU A 223 9.99 -10.43 9.43
C LEU A 223 11.05 -11.46 9.87
N THR A 224 10.65 -12.48 10.64
CA THR A 224 11.54 -13.59 10.99
C THR A 224 11.92 -14.42 9.77
N ALA A 225 11.00 -14.67 8.84
CA ALA A 225 11.30 -15.35 7.58
C ALA A 225 12.33 -14.56 6.76
N LEU A 226 12.18 -13.24 6.67
CA LEU A 226 13.17 -12.39 5.99
C LEU A 226 14.53 -12.41 6.69
N GLU A 227 14.57 -12.30 8.01
CA GLU A 227 15.82 -12.32 8.79
C GLU A 227 16.57 -13.65 8.63
N THR A 228 15.83 -14.76 8.57
CA THR A 228 16.41 -16.11 8.43
C THR A 228 16.78 -16.46 6.99
N GLY A 229 16.01 -15.98 6.01
CA GLY A 229 16.19 -16.28 4.60
C GLY A 229 17.10 -15.30 3.85
N PHE A 230 17.51 -14.19 4.46
CA PHE A 230 18.40 -13.22 3.84
C PHE A 230 19.87 -13.58 4.04
N GLU A 231 20.58 -13.84 2.93
CA GLU A 231 22.04 -13.90 2.94
C GLU A 231 22.59 -12.49 3.18
N LYS A 232 23.40 -12.31 4.24
CA LYS A 232 23.93 -11.00 4.69
C LYS A 232 24.74 -10.22 3.63
N GLU A 233 25.09 -10.85 2.51
CA GLU A 233 25.87 -10.26 1.41
C GLU A 233 25.03 -9.97 0.16
N ALA A 234 23.74 -10.28 0.14
CA ALA A 234 22.87 -9.99 -1.00
C ALA A 234 22.60 -8.48 -1.11
N ASN A 235 22.91 -7.88 -2.26
CA ASN A 235 22.53 -6.50 -2.53
C ASN A 235 21.01 -6.38 -2.53
N LEU A 236 20.47 -5.55 -1.63
CA LEU A 236 19.05 -5.19 -1.62
C LEU A 236 18.72 -4.45 -2.92
N CYS A 237 18.09 -5.14 -3.86
CA CYS A 237 17.58 -4.54 -5.08
C CYS A 237 16.11 -4.18 -4.83
N PHE A 238 15.86 -2.93 -4.41
CA PHE A 238 14.49 -2.41 -4.41
C PHE A 238 14.04 -2.22 -5.86
N PRO A 239 12.77 -2.52 -6.20
CA PRO A 239 12.25 -2.33 -7.55
C PRO A 239 12.16 -0.82 -7.85
N ILE A 240 13.26 -0.24 -8.33
CA ILE A 240 13.34 1.12 -8.88
C ILE A 240 13.64 0.99 -10.36
#